data_AF-A0A836UBH8-F1
#
_entry.id   AF-A0A836UBH8-F1
#
_cell.length_a   1.000
_cell.length_b   1.000
_cell.length_c   1.000
_cell.angle_alpha   90.00
_cell.angle_beta   90.00
_cell.angle_gamma   90.00
#
_symmetry.space_group_name_H-M   'P 1'
#
loop_
_entity.id
_entity.type
_entity.pdbx_description
1 polymer ?
#
loop_
_entity_poly.entity_id
_entity_poly.type
_entity_poly.pdbx_seq_one_letter_code
_entity_poly.pdbx_strand_id
1 'polypeptide(L)'
;MGISWTCKCGTWTQGPALLQALRLVEGFDVHNLGHMSADYVHLAVEGLKLAFADRDAWYGDPEFVDVPLDQLLSDAYTELRRPLIDMGTASAEARPGDPHTMEAVKADGVFCPGGPGTTTCVVADRWGNVVAATPSANVDRTRMDGGDAGVTYGNRLRSLNTTPGHPNCIQPGKRPRITLTPTLVLKDGKPAFAVSV
;
A
#
# COMPACT_ATOMS: atom_id res chain seq x y z
N MET A 1 -10.02 25.66 -2.29
CA MET A 1 -9.85 24.54 -1.34
C MET A 1 -8.38 24.45 -0.97
N GLY A 2 -8.06 24.25 0.31
CA GLY A 2 -6.67 24.18 0.80
C GLY A 2 -5.95 22.94 0.27
N ILE A 3 -4.63 23.02 0.11
CA ILE A 3 -3.82 21.90 -0.38
C ILE A 3 -3.78 20.83 0.72
N SER A 4 -4.18 19.61 0.37
CA SER A 4 -4.15 18.47 1.28
C SER A 4 -3.13 17.44 0.81
N TRP A 5 -2.35 16.90 1.74
CA TRP A 5 -1.31 15.91 1.45
C TRP A 5 -1.54 14.64 2.25
N THR A 6 -1.51 13.49 1.59
CA THR A 6 -1.52 12.18 2.26
C THR A 6 -0.09 11.67 2.35
N CYS A 7 0.45 11.58 3.56
CA CYS A 7 1.81 11.13 3.82
C CYS A 7 1.84 9.63 4.14
N LYS A 8 2.74 8.90 3.46
CA LYS A 8 2.94 7.46 3.61
C LYS A 8 4.43 7.13 3.70
N CYS A 9 4.74 5.99 4.32
CA CYS A 9 6.08 5.41 4.25
C CYS A 9 6.41 4.98 2.81
N GLY A 10 7.70 4.84 2.49
CA GLY A 10 8.19 4.49 1.15
C GLY A 10 7.89 3.04 0.72
N THR A 11 8.47 2.65 -0.41
CA THR A 11 8.18 1.41 -1.17
C THR A 11 8.64 0.11 -0.50
N TRP A 12 9.48 0.18 0.52
CA TRP A 12 9.75 -0.94 1.43
C TRP A 12 8.56 -1.25 2.35
N THR A 13 7.51 -0.42 2.31
CA THR A 13 6.19 -0.69 2.88
C THR A 13 5.13 -0.72 1.76
N GLN A 14 3.91 -1.17 2.06
CA GLN A 14 2.78 -1.04 1.13
C GLN A 14 2.13 0.35 1.11
N GLY A 15 2.65 1.31 1.88
CA GLY A 15 2.06 2.64 2.05
C GLY A 15 1.65 3.34 0.75
N PRO A 16 2.51 3.38 -0.29
CA PRO A 16 2.20 4.09 -1.52
C PRO A 16 1.05 3.48 -2.34
N ALA A 17 0.63 2.24 -2.07
CA ALA A 17 -0.52 1.63 -2.74
C ALA A 17 -1.83 2.36 -2.40
N LEU A 18 -1.94 2.93 -1.19
CA LEU A 18 -3.07 3.81 -0.85
C LEU A 18 -3.07 5.07 -1.71
N LEU A 19 -1.90 5.64 -1.99
CA LEU A 19 -1.78 6.83 -2.83
C LEU A 19 -2.21 6.52 -4.26
N GLN A 20 -1.77 5.39 -4.82
CA GLN A 20 -2.21 4.94 -6.15
C GLN A 20 -3.73 4.75 -6.19
N ALA A 21 -4.33 4.07 -5.21
CA ALA A 21 -5.77 3.88 -5.16
C ALA A 21 -6.53 5.22 -5.11
N LEU A 22 -6.06 6.19 -4.31
CA LEU A 22 -6.64 7.52 -4.24
C LEU A 22 -6.56 8.27 -5.58
N ARG A 23 -5.43 8.19 -6.28
CA ARG A 23 -5.23 8.81 -7.61
C ARG A 23 -6.16 8.20 -8.67
N LEU A 24 -6.36 6.88 -8.62
CA LEU A 24 -7.28 6.19 -9.52
C LEU A 24 -8.72 6.67 -9.33
N VAL A 25 -9.21 6.75 -8.08
CA VAL A 25 -10.60 7.13 -7.78
C VAL A 25 -10.87 8.64 -7.87
N GLU A 26 -9.84 9.49 -7.84
CA GLU A 26 -9.96 10.96 -7.98
C GLU A 26 -10.68 11.41 -9.26
N GLY A 27 -10.66 10.58 -10.31
CA GLY A 27 -11.36 10.86 -11.57
C GLY A 27 -12.87 10.60 -11.56
N PHE A 28 -13.43 10.14 -10.44
CA PHE A 28 -14.84 9.79 -10.30
C PHE A 28 -15.53 10.73 -9.32
N ASP A 29 -16.83 10.94 -9.51
CA ASP A 29 -17.66 11.72 -8.58
C ASP A 29 -18.06 10.87 -7.36
N VAL A 30 -17.07 10.54 -6.54
CA VAL A 30 -17.23 9.67 -5.36
C VAL A 30 -18.28 10.20 -4.39
N HIS A 31 -18.44 11.53 -4.30
CA HIS A 31 -19.42 12.16 -3.43
C HIS A 31 -20.85 11.77 -3.83
N ASN A 32 -21.16 11.78 -5.13
CA ASN A 32 -22.51 11.53 -5.64
C ASN A 32 -22.83 10.04 -5.82
N LEU A 33 -21.84 9.14 -5.68
CA LEU A 33 -22.11 7.68 -5.66
C LEU A 33 -22.93 7.24 -4.44
N GLY A 34 -22.95 8.03 -3.37
CA GLY A 34 -23.56 7.66 -2.10
C GLY A 34 -22.64 6.79 -1.25
N HIS A 35 -22.42 7.18 0.00
CA HIS A 35 -21.53 6.46 0.91
C HIS A 35 -21.99 5.01 1.10
N MET A 36 -21.07 4.05 0.89
CA MET A 36 -21.34 2.60 1.02
C MET A 36 -22.43 2.06 0.07
N SER A 37 -22.74 2.76 -1.02
CA SER A 37 -23.51 2.19 -2.11
C SER A 37 -22.73 1.08 -2.83
N ALA A 38 -23.43 0.30 -3.67
CA ALA A 38 -22.79 -0.73 -4.48
C ALA A 38 -21.70 -0.12 -5.39
N ASP A 39 -22.00 0.99 -6.06
CA ASP A 39 -21.06 1.69 -6.95
C ASP A 39 -19.86 2.25 -6.19
N TYR A 40 -20.08 2.80 -5.00
CA TYR A 40 -18.99 3.27 -4.14
C TYR A 40 -18.04 2.13 -3.75
N VAL A 41 -18.58 1.01 -3.28
CA VAL A 41 -17.78 -0.15 -2.87
C VAL A 41 -17.07 -0.76 -4.08
N HIS A 42 -17.75 -0.85 -5.22
CA HIS A 42 -17.18 -1.35 -6.48
C HIS A 42 -15.98 -0.52 -6.92
N LEU A 43 -16.14 0.80 -7.01
CA LEU A 43 -15.07 1.71 -7.39
C LEU A 43 -13.86 1.59 -6.44
N ALA A 44 -14.11 1.57 -5.13
CA ALA A 44 -13.04 1.43 -4.14
C ALA A 44 -12.30 0.10 -4.28
N VAL A 45 -13.04 -1.00 -4.48
CA VAL A 45 -12.47 -2.35 -4.64
C VAL A 45 -11.66 -2.47 -5.94
N GLU A 46 -12.17 -2.01 -7.08
CA GLU A 46 -11.45 -2.07 -8.34
C GLU A 46 -10.19 -1.18 -8.34
N GLY A 47 -10.26 0.01 -7.75
CA GLY A 47 -9.08 0.87 -7.56
C GLY A 47 -8.01 0.21 -6.67
N LEU A 48 -8.43 -0.43 -5.57
CA LEU A 48 -7.52 -1.19 -4.70
C LEU A 48 -6.90 -2.40 -5.39
N LYS A 49 -7.65 -3.13 -6.23
CA LYS A 49 -7.13 -4.27 -6.99
C LYS A 49 -5.97 -3.86 -7.89
N LEU A 50 -6.13 -2.77 -8.65
CA LEU A 50 -5.09 -2.24 -9.53
C LEU A 50 -3.85 -1.80 -8.73
N ALA A 51 -4.05 -1.00 -7.68
CA ALA A 51 -2.96 -0.52 -6.84
C ALA A 51 -2.21 -1.66 -6.12
N PHE A 52 -2.91 -2.70 -5.66
CA PHE A 52 -2.26 -3.87 -5.06
C PHE A 52 -1.54 -4.75 -6.07
N ALA A 53 -2.03 -4.84 -7.30
CA ALA A 53 -1.31 -5.53 -8.36
C ALA A 53 0.03 -4.83 -8.65
N ASP A 54 0.03 -3.50 -8.73
CA ASP A 54 1.27 -2.72 -8.93
C ASP A 54 2.21 -2.82 -7.71
N ARG A 55 1.66 -2.80 -6.49
CA ARG A 55 2.43 -3.06 -5.26
C ARG A 55 3.14 -4.41 -5.34
N ASP A 56 2.42 -5.46 -5.71
CA ASP A 56 2.96 -6.81 -5.71
C ASP A 56 3.98 -7.02 -6.82
N ALA A 57 3.85 -6.33 -7.96
CA ALA A 57 4.82 -6.39 -9.06
C ALA A 57 6.08 -5.55 -8.82
N TRP A 58 5.95 -4.34 -8.26
CA TRP A 58 7.01 -3.32 -8.34
C TRP A 58 7.65 -2.94 -7.01
N TYR A 59 6.99 -3.15 -5.87
CA TYR A 59 7.49 -2.60 -4.62
C TYR A 59 8.62 -3.45 -4.03
N GLY A 60 9.61 -2.79 -3.44
CA GLY A 60 10.76 -3.39 -2.80
C GLY A 60 11.54 -2.36 -1.99
N ASP A 61 12.67 -2.80 -1.42
CA ASP A 61 13.56 -1.93 -0.67
C ASP A 61 14.33 -0.98 -1.61
N PRO A 62 14.14 0.35 -1.52
CA PRO A 62 14.81 1.31 -2.40
C PRO A 62 16.33 1.38 -2.21
N GLU A 63 16.88 0.79 -1.14
CA GLU A 63 18.34 0.64 -0.99
C GLU A 63 18.93 -0.48 -1.86
N PHE A 64 18.07 -1.33 -2.46
CA PHE A 64 18.47 -2.51 -3.21
C PHE A 64 17.90 -2.57 -4.63
N VAL A 65 16.77 -1.92 -4.88
CA VAL A 65 16.09 -1.91 -6.17
C VAL A 65 15.58 -0.51 -6.48
N ASP A 66 15.62 -0.14 -7.76
CA ASP A 66 14.98 1.08 -8.24
C ASP A 66 13.48 0.81 -8.39
N VAL A 67 12.66 1.50 -7.59
CA VAL A 67 11.20 1.40 -7.66
C VAL A 67 10.69 2.65 -8.36
N PRO A 68 9.98 2.55 -9.51
CA PRO A 68 9.54 3.68 -10.32
C PRO A 68 8.33 4.42 -9.69
N LEU A 69 8.53 4.92 -8.46
CA LEU A 69 7.45 5.47 -7.65
C LEU A 69 6.85 6.74 -8.26
N ASP A 70 7.68 7.59 -8.86
CA ASP A 70 7.23 8.82 -9.51
C ASP A 70 6.33 8.51 -10.71
N GLN A 71 6.69 7.50 -11.51
CA GLN A 71 5.88 7.05 -12.64
C GLN A 71 4.58 6.41 -12.15
N LEU A 72 4.66 5.51 -11.17
CA LEU A 72 3.50 4.86 -10.54
C LEU A 72 2.49 5.85 -9.95
N LEU A 73 2.96 7.02 -9.51
CA LEU A 73 2.13 8.09 -8.95
C LEU A 73 1.89 9.24 -9.93
N SER A 74 2.28 9.12 -11.21
CA SER A 74 2.11 10.17 -12.21
C SER A 74 0.68 10.27 -12.73
N ASP A 75 0.32 11.45 -13.26
CA ASP A 75 -0.98 11.67 -13.92
C ASP A 75 -1.11 10.76 -15.14
N ALA A 76 -0.08 10.70 -15.99
CA ALA A 76 -0.08 9.89 -17.20
C ALA A 76 -0.33 8.39 -16.91
N TYR A 77 0.31 7.84 -15.88
CA TYR A 77 0.09 6.44 -15.52
C TYR A 77 -1.30 6.22 -14.90
N THR A 78 -1.78 7.17 -14.10
CA THR A 78 -3.12 7.12 -13.52
C THR A 78 -4.20 7.14 -14.61
N GLU A 79 -4.08 8.03 -15.59
CA GLU A 79 -5.00 8.15 -16.73
C GLU A 79 -4.98 6.91 -17.61
N LEU A 80 -3.81 6.28 -17.79
CA LEU A 80 -3.67 5.01 -18.50
C LEU A 80 -4.40 3.86 -17.78
N ARG A 81 -4.34 3.83 -16.45
CA ARG A 81 -4.83 2.72 -15.63
C ARG A 81 -6.32 2.85 -15.29
N ARG A 82 -6.82 4.07 -15.11
CA ARG A 82 -8.20 4.36 -14.68
C ARG A 82 -9.30 3.69 -15.54
N PRO A 83 -9.19 3.63 -16.89
CA PRO A 83 -10.20 2.96 -17.73
C PRO A 83 -10.36 1.46 -17.46
N LEU A 84 -9.43 0.83 -16.73
CA LEU A 84 -9.54 -0.57 -16.33
C LEU A 84 -10.57 -0.80 -15.21
N ILE A 85 -11.08 0.27 -14.60
CA ILE A 85 -12.21 0.26 -13.67
C ILE A 85 -13.50 0.35 -14.48
N ASP A 86 -14.07 -0.80 -14.82
CA ASP A 86 -15.38 -0.89 -15.45
C ASP A 86 -16.46 -0.88 -14.34
N MET A 87 -17.29 0.18 -14.29
CA MET A 87 -18.37 0.29 -13.31
C MET A 87 -19.48 -0.76 -13.49
N GLY A 88 -19.56 -1.43 -14.65
CA GLY A 88 -20.51 -2.51 -14.91
C GLY A 88 -19.99 -3.91 -14.61
N THR A 89 -18.66 -4.10 -14.49
CA THR A 89 -18.05 -5.44 -14.39
C THR A 89 -16.88 -5.45 -13.41
N ALA A 90 -16.95 -6.32 -12.40
CA ALA A 90 -15.83 -6.53 -11.48
C ALA A 90 -14.75 -7.43 -12.10
N SER A 91 -13.48 -7.05 -11.97
CA SER A 91 -12.37 -7.89 -12.43
C SER A 91 -12.00 -8.95 -11.39
N ALA A 92 -11.73 -10.18 -11.84
CA ALA A 92 -11.20 -11.26 -11.01
C ALA A 92 -9.66 -11.39 -11.10
N GLU A 93 -9.01 -10.57 -11.93
CA GLU A 93 -7.61 -10.71 -12.28
C GLU A 93 -6.71 -9.77 -11.47
N ALA A 94 -5.52 -10.25 -11.13
CA ALA A 94 -4.43 -9.38 -10.70
C ALA A 94 -3.77 -8.76 -11.95
N ARG A 95 -4.02 -7.47 -12.19
CA ARG A 95 -3.60 -6.76 -13.40
C ARG A 95 -2.56 -5.69 -13.05
N PRO A 96 -1.29 -6.03 -12.82
CA PRO A 96 -0.25 -5.01 -12.68
C PRO A 96 -0.10 -4.28 -14.01
N GLY A 97 0.19 -2.98 -14.01
CA GLY A 97 0.65 -2.28 -15.20
C GLY A 97 2.18 -2.27 -15.27
N ASP A 98 2.74 -1.66 -16.31
CA ASP A 98 4.17 -1.41 -16.44
C ASP A 98 4.43 0.11 -16.45
N PRO A 99 4.96 0.69 -15.36
CA PRO A 99 5.26 2.11 -15.28
C PRO A 99 6.54 2.51 -16.06
N HIS A 100 7.38 1.56 -16.50
CA HIS A 100 8.56 1.86 -17.30
C HIS A 100 8.22 1.97 -18.78
N THR A 101 7.37 1.07 -19.29
CA THR A 101 6.94 1.06 -20.70
C THR A 101 5.59 1.75 -20.91
N MET A 102 4.93 2.19 -19.83
CA MET A 102 3.59 2.79 -19.85
C MET A 102 2.55 1.83 -20.45
N GLU A 103 2.55 0.59 -19.98
CA GLU A 103 1.53 -0.42 -20.32
C GLU A 103 0.45 -0.50 -19.25
N ALA A 104 -0.82 -0.49 -19.67
CA ALA A 104 -1.95 -0.52 -18.75
C ALA A 104 -2.04 -1.85 -18.00
N VAL A 105 -1.68 -2.98 -18.65
CA VAL A 105 -1.63 -4.30 -18.03
C VAL A 105 -0.42 -5.05 -18.54
N LYS A 106 0.43 -5.51 -17.62
CA LYS A 106 1.56 -6.40 -17.83
C LYS A 106 1.14 -7.85 -17.54
N ALA A 107 1.75 -8.81 -18.24
CA ALA A 107 1.53 -10.23 -17.98
C ALA A 107 1.97 -10.66 -16.56
N ASP A 108 1.44 -11.81 -16.10
CA ASP A 108 1.91 -12.56 -14.93
C ASP A 108 1.64 -11.94 -13.54
N GLY A 109 0.47 -11.32 -13.34
CA GLY A 109 0.02 -10.91 -12.01
C GLY A 109 -0.24 -12.12 -11.09
N VAL A 110 0.46 -12.18 -9.95
CA VAL A 110 0.26 -13.23 -8.95
C VAL A 110 -0.32 -12.62 -7.67
N PHE A 111 -1.49 -13.09 -7.26
CA PHE A 111 -2.11 -12.69 -6.00
C PHE A 111 -1.65 -13.60 -4.86
N CYS A 112 -1.01 -13.03 -3.83
CA CYS A 112 -0.60 -13.76 -2.63
C CYS A 112 -1.20 -13.10 -1.37
N PRO A 113 -2.29 -13.66 -0.79
CA PRO A 113 -2.88 -13.09 0.42
C PRO A 113 -1.98 -13.29 1.65
N GLY A 114 -1.92 -12.26 2.49
CA GLY A 114 -1.22 -12.29 3.79
C GLY A 114 -2.13 -12.77 4.94
N GLY A 115 -1.52 -13.22 6.03
CA GLY A 115 -2.24 -13.56 7.27
C GLY A 115 -2.43 -12.35 8.21
N PRO A 116 -3.39 -12.42 9.16
CA PRO A 116 -3.77 -11.29 10.02
C PRO A 116 -2.86 -11.07 11.25
N GLY A 117 -2.78 -9.82 11.71
CA GLY A 117 -2.28 -9.47 13.06
C GLY A 117 -1.30 -8.30 13.10
N THR A 118 -1.77 -7.13 13.54
CA THR A 118 -0.91 -5.96 13.82
C THR A 118 -1.50 -5.15 14.97
N THR A 119 -0.67 -4.29 15.57
CA THR A 119 -1.12 -3.23 16.49
C THR A 119 -0.99 -1.89 15.78
N THR A 120 -1.86 -0.96 16.13
CA THR A 120 -1.81 0.42 15.66
C THR A 120 -1.81 1.36 16.85
N CYS A 121 -1.09 2.48 16.72
CA CYS A 121 -1.00 3.50 17.75
C CYS A 121 -1.08 4.87 17.06
N VAL A 122 -2.03 5.68 17.48
CA VAL A 122 -2.19 7.06 17.00
C VAL A 122 -2.27 7.96 18.23
N VAL A 123 -1.39 8.96 18.29
CA VAL A 123 -1.27 9.88 19.42
C VAL A 123 -1.27 11.31 18.90
N ALA A 124 -1.99 12.19 19.57
CA ALA A 124 -1.92 13.63 19.37
C ALA A 124 -1.81 14.31 20.73
N ASP A 125 -1.08 15.43 20.81
CA ASP A 125 -0.92 16.18 22.05
C ASP A 125 -1.34 17.66 21.94
N ARG A 126 -1.33 18.34 23.08
CA ARG A 126 -1.72 19.76 23.19
C ARG A 126 -0.77 20.74 22.49
N TRP A 127 0.42 20.29 22.11
CA TRP A 127 1.43 21.11 21.42
C TRP A 127 1.35 20.95 19.90
N GLY A 128 0.46 20.09 19.40
CA GLY A 128 0.25 19.86 17.97
C GLY A 128 1.13 18.74 17.40
N ASN A 129 1.81 17.95 18.23
CA ASN A 129 2.50 16.76 17.73
C ASN A 129 1.46 15.68 17.40
N VAL A 130 1.66 14.98 16.28
CA VAL A 130 0.84 13.86 15.86
C VAL A 130 1.74 12.71 15.43
N VAL A 131 1.51 11.52 15.99
CA VAL A 131 2.25 10.30 15.66
C VAL A 131 1.26 9.23 15.21
N ALA A 132 1.54 8.63 14.06
CA ALA A 132 0.86 7.43 13.57
C ALA A 132 1.89 6.30 13.43
N ALA A 133 1.66 5.18 14.09
CA ALA A 133 2.55 4.03 14.06
C ALA A 133 1.76 2.72 13.91
N THR A 134 2.34 1.78 13.16
CA THR A 134 1.79 0.43 12.97
C THR A 134 2.85 -0.59 13.36
N PRO A 135 3.17 -0.76 14.66
CA PRO A 135 4.17 -1.74 15.09
C PRO A 135 3.66 -3.17 14.89
N SER A 136 4.52 -4.03 14.33
CA SER A 136 4.27 -5.47 14.29
C SER A 136 5.55 -6.24 13.99
N ALA A 137 5.70 -7.37 14.67
CA ALA A 137 6.75 -8.35 14.39
C ALA A 137 6.25 -9.50 13.49
N ASN A 138 4.95 -9.57 13.20
CA ASN A 138 4.31 -10.71 12.54
C ASN A 138 4.64 -12.05 13.24
N VAL A 139 4.54 -12.05 14.58
CA VAL A 139 4.91 -13.21 15.40
C VAL A 139 4.08 -14.44 15.06
N ASP A 140 4.73 -15.61 15.08
CA ASP A 140 4.01 -16.89 15.05
C ASP A 140 3.28 -17.08 16.37
N ARG A 141 1.95 -17.14 16.31
CA ARG A 141 1.11 -17.26 17.52
C ARG A 141 1.25 -18.59 18.25
N THR A 142 1.89 -19.58 17.62
CA THR A 142 2.15 -20.90 18.22
C THR A 142 3.51 -20.98 18.91
N ARG A 143 4.38 -19.98 18.74
CA ARG A 143 5.76 -19.94 19.26
C ARG A 143 6.07 -18.61 19.91
N MET A 144 5.34 -18.29 20.99
CA MET A 144 5.47 -17.05 21.76
C MET A 144 5.96 -17.32 23.19
N ASP A 145 7.02 -18.11 23.36
CA ASP A 145 7.60 -18.38 24.67
C ASP A 145 8.68 -17.36 25.08
N GLY A 146 9.29 -16.65 24.13
CA GLY A 146 10.24 -15.55 24.37
C GLY A 146 11.53 -15.95 25.10
N GLY A 147 11.66 -17.22 25.49
CA GLY A 147 12.68 -17.74 26.39
C GLY A 147 12.79 -16.95 27.70
N ASP A 148 13.96 -17.05 28.34
CA ASP A 148 14.26 -16.34 29.59
C ASP A 148 14.26 -14.81 29.43
N ALA A 149 14.47 -14.31 28.22
CA ALA A 149 14.48 -12.88 27.93
C ALA A 149 13.07 -12.29 27.79
N GLY A 150 12.04 -13.12 27.56
CA GLY A 150 10.68 -12.66 27.27
C GLY A 150 10.55 -11.90 25.94
N VAL A 151 11.50 -12.05 25.00
CA VAL A 151 11.51 -11.34 23.71
C VAL A 151 11.27 -12.33 22.57
N THR A 152 10.10 -12.24 21.95
CA THR A 152 9.75 -13.07 20.78
C THR A 152 10.18 -12.39 19.48
N TYR A 153 10.97 -13.10 18.67
CA TYR A 153 11.36 -12.62 17.36
C TYR A 153 10.21 -12.65 16.35
N GLY A 154 10.21 -11.66 15.46
CA GLY A 154 9.30 -11.63 14.32
C GLY A 154 9.73 -12.58 13.20
N ASN A 155 8.80 -12.89 12.28
CA ASN A 155 9.10 -13.67 11.07
C ASN A 155 9.08 -12.83 9.80
N ARG A 156 9.25 -11.51 9.90
CA ARG A 156 8.96 -10.54 8.81
C ARG A 156 9.69 -10.84 7.49
N LEU A 157 10.84 -11.54 7.54
CA LEU A 157 11.54 -12.01 6.34
C LEU A 157 10.68 -12.88 5.43
N ARG A 158 9.60 -13.51 5.93
CA ARG A 158 8.63 -14.26 5.09
C ARG A 158 7.91 -13.40 4.05
N SER A 159 7.97 -12.08 4.18
CA SER A 159 7.42 -11.16 3.19
C SER A 159 8.33 -10.97 1.98
N LEU A 160 9.59 -11.43 2.01
CA LEU A 160 10.47 -11.46 0.83
C LEU A 160 10.02 -12.55 -0.15
N ASN A 161 10.29 -12.33 -1.43
CA ASN A 161 9.99 -13.26 -2.52
C ASN A 161 11.22 -14.14 -2.82
N THR A 162 11.00 -15.38 -3.24
CA THR A 162 12.06 -16.30 -3.73
C THR A 162 12.19 -16.30 -5.25
N THR A 163 11.29 -15.63 -5.98
CA THR A 163 11.33 -15.51 -7.43
C THR A 163 12.50 -14.61 -7.86
N PRO A 164 13.46 -15.14 -8.66
CA PRO A 164 14.56 -14.34 -9.19
C PRO A 164 14.05 -13.13 -9.98
N GLY A 165 14.72 -11.98 -9.84
CA GLY A 165 14.37 -10.74 -10.54
C GLY A 165 13.20 -9.95 -9.93
N HIS A 166 12.45 -10.52 -8.99
CA HIS A 166 11.38 -9.78 -8.31
C HIS A 166 11.95 -8.62 -7.45
N PRO A 167 11.37 -7.40 -7.46
CA PRO A 167 11.91 -6.25 -6.70
C PRO A 167 12.07 -6.51 -5.20
N ASN A 168 11.18 -7.33 -4.64
CA ASN A 168 11.24 -7.81 -3.25
C ASN A 168 11.93 -9.18 -3.05
N CYS A 169 12.80 -9.62 -3.97
CA CYS A 169 13.54 -10.89 -3.84
C CYS A 169 14.52 -10.87 -2.65
N ILE A 170 14.71 -12.03 -1.99
CA ILE A 170 15.60 -12.21 -0.83
C ILE A 170 17.04 -11.80 -1.18
N GLN A 171 17.61 -10.89 -0.37
CA GLN A 171 19.02 -10.47 -0.44
C GLN A 171 19.55 -10.18 0.98
N PRO A 172 20.85 -10.40 1.25
CA PRO A 172 21.45 -10.06 2.54
C PRO A 172 21.30 -8.56 2.86
N GLY A 173 20.88 -8.24 4.08
CA GLY A 173 20.71 -6.84 4.54
C GLY A 173 19.45 -6.12 4.05
N LYS A 174 18.72 -6.69 3.08
CA LYS A 174 17.53 -6.09 2.50
C LYS A 174 16.33 -6.14 3.43
N ARG A 175 15.61 -5.02 3.56
CA ARG A 175 14.34 -5.01 4.29
C ARG A 175 13.28 -5.73 3.46
N PRO A 176 12.48 -6.62 4.07
CA PRO A 176 11.27 -7.13 3.42
C PRO A 176 10.31 -5.99 3.11
N ARG A 177 9.64 -6.02 1.95
CA ARG A 177 8.44 -5.17 1.73
C ARG A 177 7.37 -5.55 2.76
N ILE A 178 7.04 -4.65 3.67
CA ILE A 178 6.11 -4.91 4.77
C ILE A 178 4.70 -4.35 4.54
N THR A 179 3.73 -4.84 5.32
CA THR A 179 2.31 -4.43 5.21
C THR A 179 1.95 -3.20 6.03
N LEU A 180 2.88 -2.72 6.87
CA LEU A 180 2.63 -1.67 7.87
C LEU A 180 2.43 -0.32 7.17
N THR A 181 1.33 0.37 7.47
CA THR A 181 0.85 1.49 6.65
C THR A 181 0.28 2.65 7.49
N PRO A 182 1.04 3.23 8.42
CA PRO A 182 0.59 4.43 9.12
C PRO A 182 0.35 5.55 8.12
N THR A 183 -0.64 6.40 8.39
CA THR A 183 -1.05 7.49 7.49
C THR A 183 -1.20 8.77 8.29
N LEU A 184 -0.62 9.85 7.77
CA LEU A 184 -0.85 11.20 8.24
C LEU A 184 -1.43 12.02 7.09
N VAL A 185 -2.54 12.70 7.31
CA VAL A 185 -3.11 13.63 6.33
C VAL A 185 -2.89 15.06 6.82
N LEU A 186 -2.28 15.86 5.97
CA LEU A 186 -2.04 17.27 6.19
C LEU A 186 -3.07 18.09 5.42
N LYS A 187 -3.50 19.20 6.00
CA LYS A 187 -4.27 20.25 5.33
C LYS A 187 -3.57 21.58 5.59
N ASP A 188 -3.24 22.30 4.52
CA ASP A 188 -2.52 23.58 4.59
C ASP A 188 -1.22 23.47 5.40
N GLY A 189 -0.49 22.36 5.19
CA GLY A 189 0.78 22.04 5.86
C GLY A 189 0.67 21.58 7.31
N LYS A 190 -0.54 21.46 7.88
CA LYS A 190 -0.77 21.06 9.27
C LYS A 190 -1.46 19.70 9.37
N PRO A 191 -1.15 18.86 10.38
CA PRO A 191 -1.88 17.62 10.62
C PRO A 191 -3.38 17.87 10.74
N ALA A 192 -4.17 17.26 9.86
CA ALA A 192 -5.63 17.29 9.89
C ALA A 192 -6.19 16.04 10.58
N PHE A 193 -5.66 14.86 10.24
CA PHE A 193 -5.94 13.61 10.94
C PHE A 193 -4.84 12.58 10.69
N ALA A 194 -4.80 11.56 11.54
CA ALA A 194 -3.92 10.41 11.44
C ALA A 194 -4.74 9.13 11.51
N VAL A 195 -4.37 8.12 10.71
CA VAL A 195 -5.05 6.83 10.69
C VAL A 195 -4.05 5.70 10.50
N SER A 196 -4.28 4.59 11.21
CA SER A 196 -3.56 3.34 11.06
C SER A 196 -4.52 2.20 11.33
N VAL A 197 -4.60 1.25 10.39
CA VAL A 197 -5.45 0.06 10.43
C VAL A 197 -4.66 -1.18 10.08
#